data_AF-A0A7D4XGY1-F1
#
_entry.id   AF-A0A7D4XGY1-F1
#
_cell.length_a   1.000
_cell.length_b   1.000
_cell.length_c   1.000
_cell.angle_alpha   90.00
_cell.angle_beta   90.00
_cell.angle_gamma   90.00
#
_symmetry.space_group_name_H-M   'P 1'
#
loop_
_entity.id
_entity.type
_entity.pdbx_description
1 polymer ?
#
loop_
_entity_poly.entity_id
_entity_poly.type
_entity_poly.pdbx_seq_one_letter_code
_entity_poly.pdbx_strand_id
1 'polypeptide(L)'
;MSRLDSSSARSAHPKGYPWLDALPVLPDSPGAYRWFYADVTAGGYSAVFIFMVGSLFSPRYSARARRGALPLEHCAVNFALYHRGQRRRWVLSEYPGASVQRQGRALRIGRSLLEYSPDGTVRMEVDERCAPFGGEVRARLVLEPQVQAAEEVQLVPGLPHFWRALALRAKARLEVFTEGVVSEGMGYHDSNHGAELLGARLPGWHWARVHGPEETVVDYHLPGAVAPLRVTAGALGTTSERRPLLSEARRTSLTGWGLRVPARLYSGNTVVGEPRLLESSPFYARVEARRDGLDVMGEVADFRRFHSPFIRWMAHFRTRVERGGERVT
;
A
#
# COMPACT_ATOMS: atom_id res chain seq x y z
N MET A 1 -1.18 -58.40 -22.30
CA MET A 1 -1.18 -57.43 -21.17
C MET A 1 -0.11 -56.39 -21.47
N SER A 2 -0.50 -55.30 -22.13
CA SER A 2 0.37 -54.15 -22.41
C SER A 2 -0.01 -53.03 -21.45
N ARG A 3 0.89 -52.63 -20.54
CA ARG A 3 0.68 -51.47 -19.68
C ARG A 3 1.29 -50.26 -20.37
N LEU A 4 0.42 -49.33 -20.75
CA LEU A 4 0.77 -47.99 -21.19
C LEU A 4 1.25 -47.19 -19.99
N ASP A 5 2.50 -46.76 -20.03
CA ASP A 5 3.05 -45.72 -19.16
C ASP A 5 2.47 -44.37 -19.60
N SER A 6 1.50 -43.85 -18.87
CA SER A 6 1.02 -42.48 -19.02
C SER A 6 1.79 -41.55 -18.08
N SER A 7 2.97 -41.15 -18.55
CA SER A 7 3.64 -39.93 -18.07
C SER A 7 2.74 -38.73 -18.40
N SER A 8 1.85 -38.37 -17.46
CA SER A 8 1.11 -37.11 -17.52
C SER A 8 2.11 -35.98 -17.26
N ALA A 9 2.51 -35.30 -18.33
CA ALA A 9 3.21 -34.03 -18.27
C ALA A 9 2.37 -33.07 -17.42
N ARG A 10 2.90 -32.66 -16.26
CA ARG A 10 2.31 -31.57 -15.47
C ARG A 10 2.32 -30.32 -16.34
N SER A 11 1.15 -29.91 -16.79
CA SER A 11 0.97 -28.64 -17.47
C SER A 11 1.41 -27.53 -16.50
N ALA A 12 2.47 -26.81 -16.87
CA ALA A 12 2.86 -25.59 -16.19
C ALA A 12 1.73 -24.59 -16.43
N HIS A 13 0.89 -24.38 -15.42
CA HIS A 13 -0.06 -23.28 -15.45
C HIS A 13 0.74 -21.98 -15.62
N PRO A 14 0.45 -21.14 -16.63
CA PRO A 14 1.06 -19.82 -16.70
C PRO A 14 0.73 -19.12 -15.39
N LYS A 15 1.75 -18.53 -14.74
CA LYS A 15 1.56 -17.69 -13.55
C LYS A 15 0.57 -16.59 -13.93
N GLY A 16 -0.71 -16.83 -13.68
CA GLY A 16 -1.79 -15.92 -14.03
C GLY A 16 -1.62 -14.68 -13.19
N TYR A 17 -0.98 -13.67 -13.77
CA TYR A 17 -0.88 -12.32 -13.25
C TYR A 17 -1.96 -11.51 -13.98
N PRO A 18 -3.13 -11.29 -13.39
CA PRO A 18 -4.27 -10.61 -14.04
C PRO A 18 -4.03 -9.11 -14.36
N TRP A 19 -2.82 -8.59 -14.14
CA TRP A 19 -2.35 -7.24 -14.49
C TRP A 19 -1.19 -7.25 -15.49
N LEU A 20 -0.89 -8.39 -16.12
CA LEU A 20 0.15 -8.45 -17.17
C LEU A 20 -0.16 -7.54 -18.34
N ASP A 21 -1.45 -7.40 -18.65
CA ASP A 21 -1.88 -6.71 -19.86
C ASP A 21 -2.02 -5.19 -19.63
N ALA A 22 -2.42 -4.77 -18.43
CA ALA A 22 -2.57 -3.38 -18.05
C ALA A 22 -2.61 -3.16 -16.53
N LEU A 23 -2.42 -1.92 -16.11
CA LEU A 23 -2.74 -1.45 -14.76
C LEU A 23 -4.22 -1.71 -14.44
N PRO A 24 -4.56 -1.93 -13.16
CA PRO A 24 -5.93 -1.82 -12.67
C PRO A 24 -6.57 -0.51 -13.12
N VAL A 25 -7.85 -0.61 -13.51
CA VAL A 25 -8.64 0.50 -14.08
C VAL A 25 -8.55 1.74 -13.17
N LEU A 26 -8.11 2.85 -13.76
CA LEU A 26 -8.04 4.12 -13.05
C LEU A 26 -9.43 4.73 -12.90
N PRO A 27 -9.71 5.42 -11.78
CA PRO A 27 -11.01 6.03 -11.55
C PRO A 27 -11.22 7.21 -12.51
N ASP A 28 -12.46 7.41 -12.94
CA ASP A 28 -12.87 8.42 -13.92
C ASP A 28 -14.07 9.27 -13.47
N SER A 29 -14.57 9.04 -12.25
CA SER A 29 -15.73 9.73 -11.71
C SER A 29 -15.36 10.60 -10.50
N PRO A 30 -16.03 11.75 -10.30
CA PRO A 30 -15.79 12.62 -9.16
C PRO A 30 -16.01 11.90 -7.82
N GLY A 31 -15.07 12.05 -6.90
CA GLY A 31 -15.08 11.40 -5.59
C GLY A 31 -14.45 10.01 -5.58
N ALA A 32 -14.31 9.35 -6.73
CA ALA A 32 -13.63 8.07 -6.83
C ALA A 32 -12.13 8.20 -6.62
N TYR A 33 -11.48 7.12 -6.23
CA TYR A 33 -10.03 7.09 -6.02
C TYR A 33 -9.47 5.70 -6.32
N ARG A 34 -8.17 5.68 -6.58
CA ARG A 34 -7.35 4.46 -6.54
C ARG A 34 -5.98 4.81 -5.99
N TRP A 35 -5.44 3.94 -5.15
CA TRP A 35 -4.02 3.97 -4.83
C TRP A 35 -3.36 2.61 -5.04
N PHE A 36 -2.06 2.67 -5.21
CA PHE A 36 -1.14 1.57 -5.38
C PHE A 36 -0.12 1.70 -4.26
N TYR A 37 -0.11 0.75 -3.33
CA TYR A 37 0.76 0.78 -2.16
C TYR A 37 1.76 -0.37 -2.26
N ALA A 38 3.03 -0.09 -2.01
CA ALA A 38 4.02 -1.12 -1.77
C ALA A 38 4.87 -0.81 -0.55
N ASP A 39 5.26 -1.86 0.15
CA ASP A 39 6.29 -1.80 1.17
C ASP A 39 7.36 -2.86 0.99
N VAL A 40 8.50 -2.62 1.61
CA VAL A 40 9.63 -3.54 1.65
C VAL A 40 10.29 -3.49 3.01
N THR A 41 10.66 -4.67 3.52
CA THR A 41 11.65 -4.84 4.57
C THR A 41 12.91 -5.43 3.95
N ALA A 42 14.02 -4.69 3.99
CA ALA A 42 15.30 -5.10 3.41
C ALA A 42 16.45 -4.77 4.38
N GLY A 43 17.01 -5.80 5.01
CA GLY A 43 18.01 -5.66 6.06
C GLY A 43 17.54 -4.74 7.20
N GLY A 44 18.31 -3.68 7.47
CA GLY A 44 17.97 -2.66 8.47
C GLY A 44 16.93 -1.64 8.01
N TYR A 45 16.47 -1.69 6.76
CA TYR A 45 15.59 -0.71 6.16
C TYR A 45 14.14 -1.19 6.08
N SER A 46 13.23 -0.23 6.14
CA SER A 46 11.83 -0.37 5.74
C SER A 46 11.51 0.79 4.82
N ALA A 47 10.83 0.55 3.70
CA ALA A 47 10.42 1.63 2.81
C ALA A 47 8.97 1.42 2.34
N VAL A 48 8.29 2.54 2.08
CA VAL A 48 6.92 2.55 1.57
C VAL A 48 6.82 3.49 0.38
N PHE A 49 6.11 3.03 -0.64
CA PHE A 49 5.83 3.72 -1.89
C PHE A 49 4.32 3.75 -2.09
N ILE A 50 3.75 4.92 -2.38
CA ILE A 50 2.31 5.03 -2.67
C ILE A 50 2.10 5.95 -3.87
N PHE A 51 1.41 5.45 -4.89
CA PHE A 51 0.92 6.23 -6.02
C PHE A 51 -0.60 6.37 -5.89
N MET A 52 -1.11 7.59 -5.93
CA MET A 52 -2.52 7.90 -5.70
C MET A 52 -3.12 8.65 -6.90
N VAL A 53 -4.29 8.21 -7.34
CA VAL A 53 -5.14 8.87 -8.33
C VAL A 53 -6.45 9.22 -7.62
N GLY A 54 -6.82 10.50 -7.58
CA GLY A 54 -7.85 10.99 -6.66
C GLY A 54 -7.32 10.98 -5.22
N SER A 55 -6.27 11.77 -4.96
CA SER A 55 -5.54 11.80 -3.69
C SER A 55 -6.48 11.96 -2.51
N LEU A 56 -6.59 10.89 -1.73
CA LEU A 56 -7.41 10.79 -0.52
C LEU A 56 -6.98 11.78 0.58
N PHE A 57 -5.72 12.21 0.57
CA PHE A 57 -5.21 13.20 1.52
C PHE A 57 -5.36 14.64 1.04
N SER A 58 -5.84 14.87 -0.19
CA SER A 58 -5.95 16.21 -0.75
C SER A 58 -7.24 16.90 -0.31
N PRO A 59 -7.20 17.92 0.56
CA PRO A 59 -8.40 18.69 0.89
C PRO A 59 -8.96 19.40 -0.36
N ARG A 60 -8.09 19.68 -1.34
CA ARG A 60 -8.43 20.29 -2.62
C ARG A 60 -9.28 19.36 -3.45
N TYR A 61 -8.89 18.09 -3.58
CA TYR A 61 -9.67 17.09 -4.29
C TYR A 61 -11.04 16.89 -3.62
N SER A 62 -11.08 16.68 -2.31
CA SER A 62 -12.35 16.50 -1.60
C SER A 62 -13.32 17.69 -1.75
N ALA A 63 -12.80 18.92 -1.85
CA ALA A 63 -13.61 20.10 -2.10
C ALA A 63 -14.08 20.21 -3.57
N ARG A 64 -13.20 19.91 -4.52
CA ARG A 64 -13.47 20.03 -5.97
C ARG A 64 -14.26 18.85 -6.55
N ALA A 65 -14.16 17.66 -5.96
CA ALA A 65 -14.94 16.49 -6.36
C ALA A 65 -16.44 16.75 -6.30
N ARG A 66 -16.91 17.51 -5.29
CA ARG A 66 -18.31 17.96 -5.19
C ARG A 66 -18.75 18.89 -6.32
N ARG A 67 -17.79 19.43 -7.09
CA ARG A 67 -17.99 20.31 -8.24
C ARG A 67 -17.63 19.62 -9.56
N GLY A 68 -17.48 18.29 -9.55
CA GLY A 68 -17.22 17.51 -10.75
C GLY A 68 -15.75 17.30 -11.13
N ALA A 69 -14.79 17.68 -10.27
CA ALA A 69 -13.37 17.46 -10.60
C ALA A 69 -13.01 15.97 -10.67
N LEU A 70 -12.18 15.63 -11.65
CA LEU A 70 -11.82 14.26 -11.95
C LEU A 70 -10.61 13.82 -11.10
N PRO A 71 -10.55 12.55 -10.67
CA PRO A 71 -9.46 12.05 -9.81
C PRO A 71 -8.09 12.11 -10.49
N LEU A 72 -8.02 11.94 -11.81
CA LEU A 72 -6.76 12.05 -12.58
C LEU A 72 -6.11 13.43 -12.48
N GLU A 73 -6.89 14.48 -12.23
CA GLU A 73 -6.40 15.86 -12.06
C GLU A 73 -5.83 16.11 -10.66
N HIS A 74 -5.87 15.10 -9.80
CA HIS A 74 -5.56 15.17 -8.38
C HIS A 74 -4.74 13.96 -7.95
N CYS A 75 -3.55 13.81 -8.53
CA CYS A 75 -2.65 12.69 -8.28
C CYS A 75 -1.67 13.01 -7.14
N ALA A 76 -1.12 11.98 -6.49
CA ALA A 76 -0.07 12.16 -5.50
C ALA A 76 0.92 10.99 -5.45
N VAL A 77 2.13 11.28 -4.99
CA VAL A 77 3.18 10.30 -4.72
C VAL A 77 3.63 10.45 -3.27
N ASN A 78 3.63 9.35 -2.52
CA ASN A 78 4.21 9.27 -1.18
C ASN A 78 5.40 8.31 -1.19
N PHE A 79 6.47 8.71 -0.52
CA PHE A 79 7.57 7.83 -0.21
C PHE A 79 8.04 8.06 1.22
N ALA A 80 8.35 6.97 1.92
CA ALA A 80 8.95 7.03 3.23
C ALA A 80 10.03 5.96 3.38
N LEU A 81 11.18 6.36 3.93
CA LEU A 81 12.30 5.48 4.22
C LEU A 81 12.58 5.50 5.71
N TYR A 82 12.71 4.33 6.30
CA TYR A 82 13.10 4.11 7.68
C TYR A 82 14.36 3.25 7.74
N HIS A 83 15.24 3.55 8.69
CA HIS A 83 16.38 2.71 9.01
C HIS A 83 16.34 2.39 10.51
N ARG A 84 16.23 1.11 10.85
CA ARG A 84 16.04 0.61 12.23
C ARG A 84 14.89 1.34 12.93
N GLY A 85 13.82 1.56 12.15
CA GLY A 85 12.60 2.26 12.48
C GLY A 85 12.71 3.74 12.82
N GLN A 86 13.84 4.37 12.49
CA GLN A 86 13.96 5.82 12.50
C GLN A 86 13.71 6.36 11.09
N ARG A 87 12.86 7.38 10.96
CA ARG A 87 12.57 8.02 9.67
C ARG A 87 13.79 8.74 9.11
N ARG A 88 14.17 8.39 7.87
CA ARG A 88 15.31 8.95 7.13
C ARG A 88 14.86 9.94 6.05
N ARG A 89 13.83 9.56 5.29
CA ARG A 89 13.22 10.38 4.24
C ARG A 89 11.71 10.22 4.29
N TRP A 90 11.01 11.29 3.98
CA TRP A 90 9.56 11.29 3.83
C TRP A 90 9.16 12.37 2.85
N VAL A 91 8.26 12.05 1.93
CA VAL A 91 7.70 12.99 0.96
C VAL A 91 6.26 12.63 0.64
N LEU A 92 5.44 13.66 0.47
CA LEU A 92 4.11 13.57 -0.12
C LEU A 92 3.97 14.73 -1.10
N SER A 93 3.92 14.42 -2.39
CA SER A 93 3.80 15.40 -3.47
C SER A 93 2.48 15.23 -4.19
N GLU A 94 1.72 16.31 -4.37
CA GLU A 94 0.52 16.39 -5.19
C GLU A 94 0.87 16.92 -6.60
N TYR A 95 0.23 16.32 -7.60
CA TYR A 95 0.38 16.61 -9.02
C TYR A 95 -0.99 16.85 -9.67
N PRO A 96 -1.08 17.78 -10.63
CA PRO A 96 -2.34 18.12 -11.30
C PRO A 96 -2.77 17.10 -12.37
N GLY A 97 -2.04 15.98 -12.50
CA GLY A 97 -2.21 15.04 -13.59
C GLY A 97 -1.33 13.80 -13.43
N ALA A 98 -1.70 12.75 -14.16
CA ALA A 98 -0.89 11.57 -14.41
C ALA A 98 -1.03 11.15 -15.87
N SER A 99 -0.05 10.40 -16.38
CA SER A 99 -0.12 9.80 -17.72
C SER A 99 0.02 8.30 -17.64
N VAL A 100 -0.80 7.59 -18.42
CA VAL A 100 -0.66 6.15 -18.62
C VAL A 100 0.16 5.90 -19.89
N GLN A 101 1.19 5.09 -19.77
CA GLN A 101 2.18 4.79 -20.81
C GLN A 101 2.25 3.27 -21.03
N ARG A 102 3.05 2.84 -22.01
CA ARG A 102 3.37 1.42 -22.27
C ARG A 102 2.13 0.54 -22.41
N GLN A 103 1.18 0.96 -23.26
CA GLN A 103 -0.06 0.23 -23.54
C GLN A 103 -0.89 -0.06 -22.27
N GLY A 104 -0.88 0.86 -21.30
CA GLY A 104 -1.67 0.70 -20.08
C GLY A 104 -0.89 0.16 -18.88
N ARG A 105 0.38 -0.22 -19.03
CA ARG A 105 1.16 -0.90 -17.97
C ARG A 105 1.99 0.02 -17.08
N ALA A 106 2.10 1.31 -17.42
CA ALA A 106 2.93 2.26 -16.70
C ALA A 106 2.12 3.51 -16.30
N LEU A 107 2.09 3.82 -15.01
CA LEU A 107 1.50 5.04 -14.45
C LEU A 107 2.63 6.00 -14.09
N ARG A 108 2.67 7.15 -14.75
CA ARG A 108 3.62 8.22 -14.46
C ARG A 108 2.91 9.38 -13.78
N ILE A 109 3.41 9.77 -12.60
CA ILE A 109 2.97 10.93 -11.84
C ILE A 109 4.21 11.81 -11.63
N GLY A 110 4.27 12.96 -12.30
CA GLY A 110 5.50 13.75 -12.35
C GLY A 110 6.67 12.95 -12.93
N ARG A 111 7.79 12.89 -12.20
CA ARG A 111 8.98 12.10 -12.58
C ARG A 111 8.94 10.66 -12.04
N SER A 112 8.03 10.38 -11.11
CA SER A 112 7.83 9.08 -10.48
C SER A 112 7.05 8.13 -11.40
N LEU A 113 7.34 6.83 -11.32
CA LEU A 113 6.83 5.80 -12.23
C LEU A 113 6.42 4.54 -11.45
N LEU A 114 5.22 4.04 -11.72
CA LEU A 114 4.78 2.68 -11.40
C LEU A 114 4.66 1.90 -12.72
N GLU A 115 5.30 0.75 -12.83
CA GLU A 115 5.26 -0.08 -14.03
C GLU A 115 5.07 -1.56 -13.69
N TYR A 116 4.21 -2.22 -14.47
CA TYR A 116 4.09 -3.67 -14.50
C TYR A 116 4.73 -4.23 -15.77
N SER A 117 5.75 -5.06 -15.57
CA SER A 117 6.45 -5.72 -16.66
C SER A 117 5.71 -6.98 -17.10
N PRO A 118 5.84 -7.41 -18.37
CA PRO A 118 5.16 -8.61 -18.90
C PRO A 118 5.66 -9.94 -18.28
N ASP A 119 6.75 -9.91 -17.53
CA ASP A 119 7.25 -11.04 -16.76
C ASP A 119 6.61 -11.15 -15.35
N GLY A 120 5.75 -10.19 -15.00
CA GLY A 120 5.10 -10.07 -13.69
C GLY A 120 5.85 -9.20 -12.69
N THR A 121 7.03 -8.69 -13.03
CA THR A 121 7.82 -7.81 -12.17
C THR A 121 7.14 -6.46 -12.01
N VAL A 122 7.07 -5.95 -10.78
CA VAL A 122 6.53 -4.62 -10.47
C VAL A 122 7.69 -3.68 -10.15
N ARG A 123 7.74 -2.53 -10.82
CA ARG A 123 8.73 -1.49 -10.59
C ARG A 123 8.08 -0.21 -10.11
N MET A 124 8.54 0.33 -8.99
CA MET A 124 8.18 1.64 -8.47
C MET A 124 9.41 2.53 -8.37
N GLU A 125 9.40 3.66 -9.04
CA GLU A 125 10.45 4.67 -9.01
C GLU A 125 9.88 5.99 -8.49
N VAL A 126 10.57 6.59 -7.52
CA VAL A 126 10.21 7.87 -6.93
C VAL A 126 11.35 8.84 -7.22
N ASP A 127 11.00 10.00 -7.78
CA ASP A 127 11.93 11.11 -8.02
C ASP A 127 11.28 12.42 -7.58
N GLU A 128 11.36 12.67 -6.28
CA GLU A 128 10.59 13.69 -5.58
C GLU A 128 11.52 14.65 -4.81
N ARG A 129 10.94 15.76 -4.30
CA ARG A 129 11.62 16.62 -3.34
C ARG A 129 10.84 16.70 -2.04
N CYS A 130 11.52 16.44 -0.92
CA CYS A 130 11.00 16.50 0.42
C CYS A 130 10.54 17.93 0.78
N ALA A 131 9.38 18.04 1.42
CA ALA A 131 8.91 19.28 2.02
C ALA A 131 9.48 19.45 3.44
N PRO A 132 9.64 20.69 3.94
CA PRO A 132 9.55 21.97 3.21
C PRO A 132 10.89 22.39 2.57
N PHE A 133 12.00 21.76 2.96
CA PHE A 133 13.36 22.23 2.65
C PHE A 133 13.94 21.76 1.30
N GLY A 134 13.16 21.04 0.49
CA GLY A 134 13.50 20.75 -0.90
C GLY A 134 14.54 19.66 -1.13
N GLY A 135 14.91 18.88 -0.10
CA GLY A 135 15.87 17.76 -0.25
C GLY A 135 15.37 16.74 -1.27
N GLU A 136 16.22 16.33 -2.21
CA GLU A 136 15.86 15.37 -3.25
C GLU A 136 15.76 13.95 -2.67
N VAL A 137 14.82 13.17 -3.18
CA VAL A 137 14.75 11.72 -2.93
C VAL A 137 14.55 10.99 -4.25
N ARG A 138 15.51 10.12 -4.57
CA ARG A 138 15.44 9.19 -5.68
C ARG A 138 15.54 7.77 -5.16
N ALA A 139 14.52 6.97 -5.42
CA ALA A 139 14.45 5.59 -4.98
C ALA A 139 13.77 4.70 -6.03
N ARG A 140 14.16 3.43 -6.06
CA ARG A 140 13.56 2.37 -6.86
C ARG A 140 13.27 1.17 -5.98
N LEU A 141 12.07 0.61 -6.15
CA LEU A 141 11.68 -0.68 -5.62
C LEU A 141 11.32 -1.59 -6.80
N VAL A 142 11.98 -2.73 -6.89
CA VAL A 142 11.64 -3.81 -7.80
C VAL A 142 11.10 -4.97 -6.99
N LEU A 143 9.91 -5.46 -7.35
CA LEU A 143 9.24 -6.58 -6.72
C LEU A 143 9.06 -7.70 -7.73
N GLU A 144 9.53 -8.88 -7.37
CA GLU A 144 9.32 -10.12 -8.13
C GLU A 144 8.32 -10.99 -7.35
N PRO A 145 7.03 -11.00 -7.73
CA PRO A 145 6.01 -11.79 -7.04
C PRO A 145 6.36 -13.28 -7.04
N GLN A 146 6.22 -13.90 -5.87
CA GLN A 146 6.46 -15.34 -5.68
C GLN A 146 5.19 -16.18 -5.80
N VAL A 147 4.03 -15.53 -5.58
CA VAL A 147 2.70 -16.13 -5.60
C VAL A 147 1.80 -15.34 -6.54
N GLN A 148 0.67 -15.94 -6.93
CA GLN A 148 -0.36 -15.24 -7.68
C GLN A 148 -1.06 -14.18 -6.83
N ALA A 149 -1.69 -13.23 -7.54
CA ALA A 149 -2.64 -12.26 -7.02
C ALA A 149 -3.61 -12.84 -6.00
N ALA A 150 -4.02 -12.02 -5.03
CA ALA A 150 -5.32 -12.23 -4.42
C ALA A 150 -6.45 -11.82 -5.38
N GLU A 151 -7.63 -12.39 -5.13
CA GLU A 151 -8.88 -11.85 -5.64
C GLU A 151 -9.14 -10.46 -5.06
N GLU A 152 -9.90 -9.65 -5.80
CA GLU A 152 -10.37 -8.37 -5.27
C GLU A 152 -11.49 -8.60 -4.27
N VAL A 153 -11.42 -7.93 -3.13
CA VAL A 153 -12.37 -8.08 -2.02
C VAL A 153 -12.98 -6.73 -1.69
N GLN A 154 -14.31 -6.69 -1.61
CA GLN A 154 -15.01 -5.57 -0.99
C GLN A 154 -14.75 -5.61 0.52
N LEU A 155 -14.07 -4.59 1.06
CA LEU A 155 -13.63 -4.62 2.46
C LEU A 155 -14.83 -4.57 3.40
N VAL A 156 -15.74 -3.64 3.20
CA VAL A 156 -16.97 -3.52 3.99
C VAL A 156 -18.17 -3.77 3.08
N PRO A 157 -19.01 -4.80 3.35
CA PRO A 157 -20.22 -5.05 2.57
C PRO A 157 -21.08 -3.79 2.43
N GLY A 158 -21.46 -3.46 1.19
CA GLY A 158 -22.30 -2.29 0.89
C GLY A 158 -21.59 -0.93 0.88
N LEU A 159 -20.27 -0.89 1.07
CA LEU A 159 -19.45 0.29 0.79
C LEU A 159 -18.67 0.08 -0.52
N PRO A 160 -18.59 1.09 -1.40
CA PRO A 160 -17.85 0.98 -2.65
C PRO A 160 -16.35 1.17 -2.39
N HIS A 161 -15.76 0.30 -1.58
CA HIS A 161 -14.35 0.27 -1.26
C HIS A 161 -13.81 -1.15 -1.38
N PHE A 162 -12.87 -1.31 -2.29
CA PHE A 162 -12.32 -2.59 -2.70
C PHE A 162 -10.81 -2.58 -2.52
N TRP A 163 -10.30 -3.73 -2.13
CA TRP A 163 -8.88 -3.97 -1.91
C TRP A 163 -8.47 -5.22 -2.68
N ARG A 164 -7.28 -5.18 -3.25
CA ARG A 164 -6.67 -6.33 -3.91
C ARG A 164 -5.17 -6.32 -3.69
N ALA A 165 -4.65 -7.35 -3.04
CA ALA A 165 -3.20 -7.54 -3.01
C ALA A 165 -2.70 -8.15 -4.32
N LEU A 166 -1.81 -7.41 -4.97
CA LEU A 166 -1.25 -7.71 -6.29
C LEU A 166 0.05 -8.49 -6.14
N ALA A 167 0.89 -8.16 -5.16
CA ALA A 167 2.03 -9.00 -4.79
C ALA A 167 2.05 -9.16 -3.27
N LEU A 168 1.35 -10.16 -2.73
CA LEU A 168 1.35 -10.40 -1.29
C LEU A 168 2.74 -10.77 -0.78
N ARG A 169 3.48 -11.52 -1.59
CA ARG A 169 4.82 -12.00 -1.27
C ARG A 169 5.69 -11.85 -2.50
N ALA A 170 6.67 -10.97 -2.43
CA ALA A 170 7.62 -10.73 -3.49
C ALA A 170 9.05 -10.68 -2.95
N LYS A 171 10.01 -11.19 -3.74
CA LYS A 171 11.40 -10.77 -3.53
C LYS A 171 11.48 -9.30 -3.88
N ALA A 172 12.16 -8.53 -3.05
CA ALA A 172 12.23 -7.10 -3.20
C ALA A 172 13.68 -6.63 -3.25
N ARG A 173 13.96 -5.75 -4.20
CA ARG A 173 15.21 -5.00 -4.28
C ARG A 173 14.91 -3.52 -4.14
N LEU A 174 15.44 -2.93 -3.07
CA LEU A 174 15.34 -1.51 -2.75
C LEU A 174 16.65 -0.81 -3.10
N GLU A 175 16.56 0.24 -3.89
CA GLU A 175 17.65 1.15 -4.21
C GLU A 175 17.23 2.56 -3.78
N VAL A 176 18.00 3.21 -2.91
CA VAL A 176 17.80 4.62 -2.56
C VAL A 176 19.05 5.39 -2.97
N PHE A 177 19.03 5.90 -4.19
CA PHE A 177 20.17 6.53 -4.85
C PHE A 177 20.72 7.72 -4.06
N THR A 178 19.83 8.50 -3.45
CA THR A 178 20.20 9.67 -2.64
C THR A 178 20.89 9.33 -1.31
N GLU A 179 20.80 8.07 -0.87
CA GLU A 179 21.47 7.57 0.35
C GLU A 179 22.57 6.55 0.03
N GLY A 180 22.81 6.22 -1.24
CA GLY A 180 23.74 5.15 -1.63
C GLY A 180 23.33 3.77 -1.12
N VAL A 181 22.03 3.53 -0.89
CA VAL A 181 21.52 2.28 -0.32
C VAL A 181 21.10 1.33 -1.44
N VAL A 182 21.56 0.09 -1.34
CA VAL A 182 21.04 -1.05 -2.11
C VAL A 182 20.81 -2.19 -1.12
N SER A 183 19.60 -2.71 -1.06
CA SER A 183 19.25 -3.77 -0.11
C SER A 183 18.18 -4.68 -0.68
N GLU A 184 18.23 -5.95 -0.29
CA GLU A 184 17.29 -6.98 -0.71
C GLU A 184 16.52 -7.51 0.49
N GLY A 185 15.30 -7.95 0.23
CA GLY A 185 14.43 -8.51 1.26
C GLY A 185 13.08 -8.92 0.71
N MET A 186 12.05 -8.75 1.54
CA MET A 186 10.68 -9.14 1.20
C MET A 186 9.80 -7.92 1.04
N GLY A 187 8.99 -7.93 -0.01
CA GLY A 187 8.08 -6.84 -0.32
C GLY A 187 6.65 -7.29 -0.54
N TYR A 188 5.80 -6.28 -0.50
CA TYR A 188 4.36 -6.37 -0.61
C TYR A 188 3.83 -5.27 -1.51
N HIS A 189 2.79 -5.56 -2.27
CA HIS A 189 2.12 -4.61 -3.16
C HIS A 189 0.61 -4.87 -3.22
N ASP A 190 -0.18 -3.81 -3.09
CA ASP A 190 -1.63 -3.83 -3.23
C ASP A 190 -2.18 -2.67 -4.06
N SER A 191 -3.46 -2.78 -4.40
CA SER A 191 -4.25 -1.65 -4.85
C SER A 191 -5.58 -1.61 -4.12
N ASN A 192 -5.97 -0.39 -3.77
CA ASN A 192 -7.28 -0.10 -3.22
C ASN A 192 -7.98 0.89 -4.14
N HIS A 193 -9.29 0.77 -4.26
CA HIS A 193 -10.11 1.73 -4.99
C HIS A 193 -11.47 1.94 -4.35
N GLY A 194 -12.13 3.02 -4.73
CA GLY A 194 -13.50 3.27 -4.36
C GLY A 194 -14.17 4.30 -5.25
N ALA A 195 -15.50 4.29 -5.21
CA ALA A 195 -16.34 5.16 -6.05
C ALA A 195 -16.89 6.39 -5.31
N GLU A 196 -16.48 6.60 -4.06
CA GLU A 196 -16.89 7.74 -3.22
C GLU A 196 -15.70 8.25 -2.42
N LEU A 197 -15.76 9.50 -1.91
CA LEU A 197 -14.67 10.07 -1.14
C LEU A 197 -14.35 9.22 0.10
N LEU A 198 -13.07 8.92 0.30
CA LEU A 198 -12.61 8.20 1.47
C LEU A 198 -12.98 8.96 2.75
N GLY A 199 -13.50 8.24 3.75
CA GLY A 199 -14.00 8.84 4.99
C GLY A 199 -15.43 9.40 4.92
N ALA A 200 -16.13 9.27 3.78
CA ALA A 200 -17.56 9.60 3.70
C ALA A 200 -18.41 8.62 4.52
N ARG A 201 -18.23 7.31 4.30
CA ARG A 201 -18.95 6.24 5.02
C ARG A 201 -18.04 5.26 5.75
N LEU A 202 -16.84 5.04 5.23
CA LEU A 202 -15.84 4.17 5.87
C LEU A 202 -15.15 4.93 7.02
N PRO A 203 -15.34 4.53 8.29
CA PRO A 203 -14.84 5.32 9.41
C PRO A 203 -13.36 5.08 9.72
N GLY A 204 -12.77 4.00 9.21
CA GLY A 204 -11.37 3.65 9.45
C GLY A 204 -11.07 2.21 9.08
N TRP A 205 -9.83 1.80 9.30
CA TRP A 205 -9.40 0.41 9.29
C TRP A 205 -8.12 0.26 10.10
N HIS A 206 -7.80 -0.98 10.42
CA HIS A 206 -6.47 -1.39 10.83
C HIS A 206 -6.08 -2.61 10.00
N TRP A 207 -4.91 -2.56 9.38
CA TRP A 207 -4.39 -3.71 8.66
C TRP A 207 -2.95 -4.01 9.06
N ALA A 208 -2.56 -5.27 8.99
CA ALA A 208 -1.19 -5.71 9.20
C ALA A 208 -0.83 -6.84 8.24
N ARG A 209 0.36 -6.75 7.64
CA ARG A 209 1.02 -7.82 6.91
C ARG A 209 2.08 -8.44 7.78
N VAL A 210 2.20 -9.77 7.74
CA VAL A 210 3.31 -10.52 8.29
C VAL A 210 4.01 -11.30 7.18
N HIS A 211 5.28 -11.02 6.90
CA HIS A 211 6.14 -11.96 6.19
C HIS A 211 6.73 -12.96 7.18
N GLY A 212 6.47 -14.24 6.97
CA GLY A 212 7.18 -15.34 7.61
C GLY A 212 8.08 -16.09 6.62
N PRO A 213 8.75 -17.16 7.10
CA PRO A 213 9.65 -17.96 6.27
C PRO A 213 8.97 -18.59 5.05
N GLU A 214 7.75 -19.11 5.23
CA GLU A 214 7.04 -19.87 4.19
C GLU A 214 5.86 -19.12 3.58
N GLU A 215 5.23 -18.23 4.37
CA GLU A 215 4.00 -17.54 3.97
C GLU A 215 4.02 -16.05 4.30
N THR A 216 3.12 -15.33 3.64
CA THR A 216 2.72 -13.98 4.02
C THR A 216 1.26 -13.97 4.40
N VAL A 217 0.93 -13.34 5.52
CA VAL A 217 -0.46 -13.17 5.97
C VAL A 217 -0.78 -11.69 6.03
N VAL A 218 -1.95 -11.29 5.53
CA VAL A 218 -2.51 -9.94 5.69
C VAL A 218 -3.82 -10.04 6.45
N ASP A 219 -3.92 -9.32 7.56
CA ASP A 219 -5.12 -9.20 8.38
C ASP A 219 -5.69 -7.79 8.27
N TYR A 220 -6.96 -7.68 7.90
CA TYR A 220 -7.76 -6.46 7.93
C TYR A 220 -8.79 -6.53 9.05
N HIS A 221 -8.67 -5.61 10.00
CA HIS A 221 -9.64 -5.33 11.03
C HIS A 221 -10.45 -4.09 10.64
N LEU A 222 -11.72 -4.31 10.38
CA LEU A 222 -12.64 -3.28 9.90
C LEU A 222 -13.58 -2.84 11.02
N PRO A 223 -14.05 -1.59 10.98
CA PRO A 223 -14.99 -1.07 11.96
C PRO A 223 -16.37 -1.70 11.80
N GLY A 224 -17.17 -1.64 12.88
CA GLY A 224 -18.48 -2.28 12.94
C GLY A 224 -18.38 -3.79 13.21
N ALA A 225 -19.49 -4.51 13.05
CA ALA A 225 -19.54 -5.97 13.23
C ALA A 225 -19.07 -6.74 11.98
N VAL A 226 -18.16 -6.15 11.19
CA VAL A 226 -17.61 -6.80 9.99
C VAL A 226 -16.55 -7.79 10.42
N ALA A 227 -16.70 -9.06 10.04
CA ALA A 227 -15.70 -10.08 10.30
C ALA A 227 -14.35 -9.68 9.65
N PRO A 228 -13.22 -9.78 10.39
CA PRO A 228 -11.90 -9.52 9.83
C PRO A 228 -11.65 -10.33 8.57
N LEU A 229 -10.94 -9.73 7.63
CA LEU A 229 -10.46 -10.41 6.43
C LEU A 229 -9.02 -10.87 6.67
N ARG A 230 -8.76 -12.15 6.46
CA ARG A 230 -7.41 -12.71 6.41
C ARG A 230 -7.11 -13.18 4.99
N VAL A 231 -5.95 -12.81 4.48
CA VAL A 231 -5.43 -13.32 3.20
C VAL A 231 -4.05 -13.90 3.42
N THR A 232 -3.88 -15.16 3.05
CA THR A 232 -2.62 -15.90 3.23
C THR A 232 -2.07 -16.26 1.86
N ALA A 233 -0.76 -16.09 1.69
CA ALA A 233 -0.02 -16.37 0.47
C ALA A 233 1.20 -17.25 0.80
N GLY A 234 1.26 -18.45 0.23
CA GLY A 234 2.37 -19.39 0.43
C GLY A 234 2.54 -20.34 -0.75
N ALA A 235 3.22 -21.46 -0.53
CA ALA A 235 3.49 -22.45 -1.58
C ALA A 235 2.22 -23.06 -2.21
N LEU A 236 1.11 -23.08 -1.48
CA LEU A 236 -0.18 -23.59 -1.95
C LEU A 236 -1.01 -22.54 -2.72
N GLY A 237 -0.46 -21.34 -2.93
CA GLY A 237 -1.15 -20.22 -3.57
C GLY A 237 -1.69 -19.21 -2.55
N THR A 238 -2.71 -18.49 -2.96
CA THR A 238 -3.31 -17.40 -2.20
C THR A 238 -4.74 -17.78 -1.78
N THR A 239 -5.05 -17.66 -0.50
CA THR A 239 -6.38 -17.92 0.07
C THR A 239 -6.90 -16.68 0.79
N SER A 240 -8.22 -16.49 0.77
CA SER A 240 -8.88 -15.41 1.50
C SER A 240 -10.03 -15.97 2.33
N GLU A 241 -10.17 -15.46 3.55
CA GLU A 241 -11.23 -15.88 4.46
C GLU A 241 -11.70 -14.74 5.36
N ARG A 242 -12.97 -14.79 5.75
CA ARG A 242 -13.52 -13.95 6.80
C ARG A 242 -13.98 -14.82 7.94
N ARG A 243 -13.36 -14.65 9.11
CA ARG A 243 -13.73 -15.38 10.32
C ARG A 243 -14.02 -14.40 11.45
N PRO A 244 -15.11 -14.58 12.21
CA PRO A 244 -15.31 -13.82 13.44
C PRO A 244 -14.11 -13.97 14.38
N LEU A 245 -13.77 -12.91 15.12
CA LEU A 245 -12.77 -13.02 16.18
C LEU A 245 -13.32 -13.94 17.27
N LEU A 246 -12.72 -15.13 17.42
CA LEU A 246 -13.14 -16.13 18.40
C LEU A 246 -12.63 -15.84 19.84
N SER A 247 -11.75 -14.84 20.04
CA SER A 247 -11.27 -14.49 21.38
C SER A 247 -10.80 -13.03 21.54
N GLU A 248 -10.72 -12.62 22.81
CA GLU A 248 -10.45 -11.32 23.45
C GLU A 248 -10.04 -10.13 22.57
N ALA A 249 -10.68 -8.99 22.82
CA ALA A 249 -10.31 -7.70 22.25
C ALA A 249 -8.79 -7.45 22.45
N ARG A 250 -8.05 -7.46 21.33
CA ARG A 250 -6.60 -7.19 21.34
C ARG A 250 -6.35 -5.85 22.03
N ARG A 251 -5.41 -5.84 22.97
CA ARG A 251 -5.05 -4.63 23.71
C ARG A 251 -4.59 -3.55 22.73
N THR A 252 -4.92 -2.30 23.05
CA THR A 252 -4.53 -1.14 22.26
C THR A 252 -3.81 -0.12 23.15
N SER A 253 -2.94 0.68 22.53
CA SER A 253 -2.28 1.82 23.15
C SER A 253 -2.66 3.10 22.40
N LEU A 254 -2.45 4.25 23.04
CA LEU A 254 -2.65 5.56 22.42
C LEU A 254 -1.30 6.10 21.94
N THR A 255 -1.27 6.62 20.72
CA THR A 255 -0.14 7.43 20.25
C THR A 255 -0.15 8.79 20.93
N GLY A 256 0.92 9.59 20.75
CA GLY A 256 0.96 10.98 21.22
C GLY A 256 -0.16 11.88 20.66
N TRP A 257 -0.82 11.45 19.57
CA TRP A 257 -1.99 12.13 19.00
C TRP A 257 -3.34 11.55 19.48
N GLY A 258 -3.31 10.66 20.47
CA GLY A 258 -4.48 9.95 20.96
C GLY A 258 -5.10 9.00 19.94
N LEU A 259 -4.37 8.60 18.88
CA LEU A 259 -4.83 7.57 17.93
C LEU A 259 -4.62 6.21 18.58
N ARG A 260 -5.64 5.36 18.52
CA ARG A 260 -5.58 4.01 19.11
C ARG A 260 -4.91 3.05 18.14
N VAL A 261 -3.81 2.44 18.54
CA VAL A 261 -3.04 1.45 17.77
C VAL A 261 -2.96 0.12 18.53
N PRO A 262 -2.71 -1.03 17.88
CA PRO A 262 -2.48 -2.29 18.59
C PRO A 262 -1.34 -2.14 19.60
N ALA A 263 -1.47 -2.68 20.81
CA ALA A 263 -0.38 -2.67 21.79
C ALA A 263 0.70 -3.70 21.49
N ARG A 264 0.38 -4.70 20.65
CA ARG A 264 1.25 -5.78 20.19
C ARG A 264 0.92 -6.10 18.75
N LEU A 265 1.93 -6.53 18.00
CA LEU A 265 1.79 -7.05 16.64
C LEU A 265 1.85 -8.58 16.66
N TYR A 266 1.06 -9.21 15.80
CA TYR A 266 0.80 -10.64 15.83
C TYR A 266 0.99 -11.29 14.46
N SER A 267 1.42 -12.55 14.45
CA SER A 267 1.32 -13.48 13.32
C SER A 267 0.44 -14.64 13.76
N GLY A 268 -0.79 -14.71 13.27
CA GLY A 268 -1.78 -15.64 13.83
C GLY A 268 -1.99 -15.38 15.32
N ASN A 269 -1.64 -16.37 16.15
CA ASN A 269 -1.70 -16.30 17.62
C ASN A 269 -0.35 -15.92 18.26
N THR A 270 0.72 -15.83 17.48
CA THR A 270 2.07 -15.53 17.99
C THR A 270 2.27 -14.03 18.12
N VAL A 271 2.68 -13.57 19.30
CA VAL A 271 3.10 -12.19 19.53
C VAL A 271 4.48 -11.99 18.90
N VAL A 272 4.57 -11.16 17.86
CA VAL A 272 5.85 -10.79 17.24
C VAL A 272 6.59 -9.79 18.13
N GLY A 273 5.90 -8.79 18.68
CA GLY A 273 6.52 -7.84 19.60
C GLY A 273 5.70 -6.59 19.84
N GLU A 274 6.30 -5.67 20.58
CA GLU A 274 5.77 -4.31 20.73
C GLU A 274 5.94 -3.53 19.42
N PRO A 275 4.92 -2.76 19.01
CA PRO A 275 4.97 -2.00 17.77
C PRO A 275 5.98 -0.85 17.90
N ARG A 276 6.95 -0.81 16.99
CA ARG A 276 7.75 0.39 16.76
C ARG A 276 6.95 1.33 15.86
N LEU A 277 6.70 2.54 16.34
CA LEU A 277 5.93 3.56 15.61
C LEU A 277 6.82 4.24 14.56
N LEU A 278 6.54 4.00 13.28
CA LEU A 278 7.26 4.57 12.14
C LEU A 278 6.69 5.93 11.72
N GLU A 279 5.36 6.04 11.69
CA GLU A 279 4.65 7.29 11.45
C GLU A 279 3.54 7.48 12.45
N SER A 280 3.32 8.73 12.81
CA SER A 280 2.22 9.10 13.68
C SER A 280 1.64 10.45 13.29
N SER A 281 0.33 10.44 13.08
CA SER A 281 -0.50 11.61 12.87
C SER A 281 -1.83 11.41 13.62
N PRO A 282 -2.69 12.44 13.69
CA PRO A 282 -3.96 12.32 14.40
C PRO A 282 -4.94 11.26 13.89
N PHE A 283 -4.83 10.89 12.61
CA PHE A 283 -5.77 9.98 11.95
C PHE A 283 -5.08 8.75 11.34
N TYR A 284 -3.75 8.75 11.26
CA TYR A 284 -2.99 7.68 10.61
C TYR A 284 -1.72 7.36 11.39
N ALA A 285 -1.43 6.07 11.59
CA ALA A 285 -0.18 5.58 12.15
C ALA A 285 0.33 4.37 11.37
N ARG A 286 1.65 4.24 11.29
CA ARG A 286 2.34 3.07 10.75
C ARG A 286 3.23 2.46 11.82
N VAL A 287 3.17 1.14 11.94
CA VAL A 287 3.90 0.37 12.95
C VAL A 287 4.62 -0.80 12.31
N GLU A 288 5.78 -1.15 12.87
CA GLU A 288 6.52 -2.36 12.50
C GLU A 288 6.91 -3.17 13.73
N ALA A 289 7.13 -4.48 13.56
CA ALA A 289 7.81 -5.32 14.54
C ALA A 289 8.52 -6.46 13.82
N ARG A 290 9.65 -6.91 14.38
CA ARG A 290 10.43 -8.01 13.83
C ARG A 290 10.89 -8.94 14.94
N ARG A 291 10.72 -10.25 14.74
CA ARG A 291 11.16 -11.28 15.70
C ARG A 291 11.20 -12.65 15.02
N ASP A 292 12.27 -13.41 15.25
CA ASP A 292 12.37 -14.84 14.87
C ASP A 292 11.99 -15.12 13.41
N GLY A 293 12.48 -14.29 12.47
CA GLY A 293 12.19 -14.42 11.03
C GLY A 293 10.81 -13.90 10.59
N LEU A 294 10.01 -13.37 11.52
CA LEU A 294 8.75 -12.70 11.24
C LEU A 294 8.98 -11.18 11.10
N ASP A 295 8.42 -10.61 10.04
CA ASP A 295 8.40 -9.18 9.78
C ASP A 295 6.96 -8.69 9.65
N VAL A 296 6.56 -7.78 10.54
CA VAL A 296 5.22 -7.19 10.54
C VAL A 296 5.30 -5.73 10.13
N MET A 297 4.46 -5.36 9.17
CA MET A 297 4.15 -3.97 8.81
C MET A 297 2.65 -3.78 8.99
N GLY A 298 2.22 -2.70 9.64
CA GLY A 298 0.81 -2.42 9.79
C GLY A 298 0.49 -0.94 9.79
N GLU A 299 -0.76 -0.63 9.44
CA GLU A 299 -1.27 0.73 9.43
C GLU A 299 -2.64 0.81 10.09
N VAL A 300 -2.86 1.91 10.78
CA VAL A 300 -4.14 2.25 11.39
C VAL A 300 -4.61 3.57 10.81
N ALA A 301 -5.86 3.62 10.36
CA ALA A 301 -6.52 4.82 9.87
C ALA A 301 -7.86 5.04 10.60
N ASP A 302 -8.11 6.27 11.09
CA ASP A 302 -9.39 6.71 11.65
C ASP A 302 -9.88 7.96 10.89
N PHE A 303 -10.71 7.74 9.87
CA PHE A 303 -11.23 8.78 8.99
C PHE A 303 -12.27 9.68 9.65
N ARG A 304 -12.84 9.30 10.80
CA ARG A 304 -13.73 10.21 11.55
C ARG A 304 -12.99 11.45 12.01
N ARG A 305 -11.68 11.30 12.27
CA ARG A 305 -10.79 12.42 12.62
C ARG A 305 -10.39 13.24 11.40
N PHE A 306 -10.41 12.67 10.20
CA PHE A 306 -10.02 13.33 8.95
C PHE A 306 -10.85 14.59 8.62
N HIS A 307 -12.08 14.68 9.11
CA HIS A 307 -12.93 15.85 8.92
C HIS A 307 -12.56 17.07 9.78
N SER A 308 -11.60 16.94 10.71
CA SER A 308 -11.13 18.07 11.51
C SER A 308 -10.39 19.13 10.66
N PRO A 309 -10.75 20.41 10.75
CA PRO A 309 -10.07 21.50 10.05
C PRO A 309 -8.56 21.57 10.31
N PHE A 310 -8.13 21.27 11.54
CA PHE A 310 -6.73 21.24 11.95
C PHE A 310 -5.92 20.16 11.21
N ILE A 311 -6.56 19.02 10.94
CA ILE A 311 -5.95 17.89 10.24
C ILE A 311 -5.81 18.19 8.75
N ARG A 312 -6.82 18.83 8.13
CA ARG A 312 -6.73 19.32 6.73
C ARG A 312 -5.63 20.37 6.57
N TRP A 313 -5.44 21.22 7.57
CA TRP A 313 -4.34 22.18 7.61
C TRP A 313 -2.98 21.48 7.70
N MET A 314 -2.77 20.53 8.62
CA MET A 314 -1.49 19.79 8.68
C MET A 314 -1.17 18.99 7.41
N ALA A 315 -2.17 18.37 6.78
CA ALA A 315 -2.00 17.72 5.48
C ALA A 315 -1.50 18.73 4.43
N HIS A 316 -2.08 19.94 4.40
CA HIS A 316 -1.64 21.01 3.50
C HIS A 316 -0.17 21.40 3.68
N PHE A 317 0.34 21.46 4.91
CA PHE A 317 1.74 21.87 5.19
C PHE A 317 2.77 20.78 4.88
N ARG A 318 2.40 19.51 5.04
CA ARG A 318 3.30 18.38 4.75
C ARG A 318 3.29 17.99 3.28
N THR A 319 2.26 18.37 2.54
CA THR A 319 2.12 18.07 1.12
C THR A 319 2.75 19.16 0.26
N ARG A 320 3.73 18.79 -0.56
CA ARG A 320 4.23 19.66 -1.62
C ARG A 320 3.25 19.63 -2.79
N VAL A 321 2.91 20.78 -3.35
CA VAL A 321 2.06 20.86 -4.55
C VAL A 321 2.91 21.30 -5.71
N GLU A 322 3.05 20.43 -6.71
CA GLU A 322 3.70 20.80 -7.96
C GLU A 322 2.69 21.55 -8.83
N ARG A 323 3.09 22.72 -9.32
CA ARG A 323 2.34 23.43 -10.37
C ARG A 323 2.79 22.82 -11.70
N GLY A 324 1.83 22.45 -12.55
CA GLY A 324 2.10 21.89 -13.88
C GLY A 324 3.07 22.78 -14.63
N GLY A 325 4.33 22.35 -14.68
CA GLY A 325 5.41 23.05 -15.34
C GLY A 325 6.12 22.02 -16.20
N GLU A 326 5.77 21.98 -17.48
CA GLU A 326 6.64 21.41 -18.49
C GLU A 326 7.99 22.12 -18.40
N ARG A 327 9.01 21.41 -17.93
CA ARG A 327 10.38 21.62 -18.39
C ARG A 327 10.96 20.25 -18.67
N VAL A 328 10.59 19.73 -19.84
CA VAL A 328 11.46 18.82 -20.59
C VAL A 328 12.47 19.74 -21.28
N THR A 329 13.72 19.67 -20.85
CA THR A 329 14.87 20.02 -21.69
C THR A 329 15.51 18.73 -22.14
#